data_AF-A0A4P5TBM8-F1
#
_entry.id   AF-A0A4P5TBM8-F1
#
_cell.length_a   1.000
_cell.length_b   1.000
_cell.length_c   1.000
_cell.angle_alpha   90.00
_cell.angle_beta   90.00
_cell.angle_gamma   90.00
#
_symmetry.space_group_name_H-M   'P 1'
#
loop_
_entity.id
_entity.type
_entity.pdbx_description
1 polymer ?
#
loop_
_entity_poly.entity_id
_entity_poly.type
_entity_poly.pdbx_seq_one_letter_code
_entity_poly.pdbx_strand_id
1 'polypeptide(L)'
;MQLRVLFLLLAFLLSNNTYGQSLKPCNTVNSVHNEWVTRFQQRLPIESFLRSSLTLYFPIKIFISGKLHSQSGTISPEKLMDEICHLNKLFKQANISFYLESQPTILSSSTYEGIETEFELGQLLQSYKSTNAIPVYIVENALDACGFNVIHQGINKGIVISSECYKVKGALLAHEIGHFLGLPHTFQGWEGISFDYTLKAPEHWENVKVERADGSNCRNAGDGFCDTAPDYLNLRWSCSDSSKSPIPLVDPMGKSFYSDGSLIMGYSLDPCPNRFSKEQVMTMRAYADEFFPTLFKGDLPLKISQTLPIVNMPMENSQVNLSNGVTFSWEKVPGTYKYIIEVSPMPNMALITSRYEISPDSLSYMTKQLITGRKYFWRLKSLNLYSFCSTVSKICSFSTVLATPSVDLSTSNNSIIINNPISISEGLSLNFSSEKFPLQLILLNNSGQIIFQKNYTQYVGQTNLSISVSAFPPGQYTLSVRSAQKTQSHSVVIMP
;
A
#
# COMPACT_ATOMS: atom_id res chain seq x y z
N MET A 1 -60.68 -7.81 -14.06
CA MET A 1 -59.58 -7.11 -14.74
C MET A 1 -59.21 -5.76 -14.10
N GLN A 2 -60.03 -5.18 -13.21
CA GLN A 2 -59.78 -3.85 -12.64
C GLN A 2 -58.91 -3.81 -11.37
N LEU A 3 -58.69 -4.93 -10.67
CA LEU A 3 -57.92 -4.95 -9.42
C LEU A 3 -56.39 -5.09 -9.61
N ARG A 4 -55.94 -5.60 -10.77
CA ARG A 4 -54.50 -5.76 -11.09
C ARG A 4 -53.85 -4.48 -11.62
N VAL A 5 -54.65 -3.56 -12.17
CA VAL A 5 -54.15 -2.28 -12.71
C VAL A 5 -53.86 -1.28 -11.58
N LEU A 6 -54.60 -1.35 -10.47
CA LEU A 6 -54.40 -0.45 -9.33
C LEU A 6 -53.10 -0.74 -8.55
N PHE A 7 -52.66 -2.00 -8.51
CA PHE A 7 -51.41 -2.38 -7.84
C PHE A 7 -50.14 -1.99 -8.62
N LEU A 8 -50.23 -1.94 -9.96
CA LEU A 8 -49.14 -1.48 -10.82
C LEU A 8 -48.97 0.05 -10.82
N LEU A 9 -50.07 0.80 -10.62
CA LEU A 9 -50.03 2.26 -10.50
C LEU A 9 -49.53 2.73 -9.12
N LEU A 10 -49.74 1.95 -8.04
CA LEU A 10 -49.20 2.27 -6.72
C LEU A 10 -47.69 1.94 -6.60
N ALA A 11 -47.19 0.96 -7.34
CA ALA A 11 -45.77 0.60 -7.38
C ALA A 11 -44.91 1.61 -8.17
N PHE A 12 -45.52 2.36 -9.11
CA PHE A 12 -44.83 3.41 -9.88
C PHE A 12 -44.76 4.77 -9.15
N LEU A 13 -45.52 4.95 -8.07
CA LEU A 13 -45.46 6.13 -7.21
C LEU A 13 -44.50 5.98 -6.02
N LEU A 14 -43.85 4.82 -5.88
CA LEU A 14 -42.87 4.52 -4.84
C LEU A 14 -41.44 4.35 -5.39
N SER A 15 -41.18 4.77 -6.64
CA SER A 15 -39.81 4.95 -7.13
C SER A 15 -39.20 6.20 -6.49
N ASN A 16 -38.67 6.01 -5.28
CA ASN A 16 -37.45 6.62 -4.75
C ASN A 16 -37.10 8.01 -5.28
N ASN A 17 -37.66 9.05 -4.65
CA ASN A 17 -36.84 10.22 -4.34
C ASN A 17 -36.01 9.88 -3.10
N THR A 18 -35.02 8.98 -3.26
CA THR A 18 -33.85 9.04 -2.40
C THR A 18 -33.12 10.32 -2.81
N TYR A 19 -33.41 11.43 -2.15
CA TYR A 19 -32.44 12.51 -2.04
C TYR A 19 -31.26 11.92 -1.27
N GLY A 20 -30.36 11.22 -1.98
CA GLY A 20 -29.00 11.06 -1.46
C GLY A 20 -28.49 12.48 -1.27
N GLN A 21 -28.19 12.86 -0.03
CA GLN A 21 -27.57 14.14 0.22
C GLN A 21 -26.26 14.14 -0.56
N SER A 22 -26.15 15.00 -1.56
CA SER A 22 -24.88 15.16 -2.27
C SER A 22 -23.93 15.83 -1.29
N LEU A 23 -22.86 15.14 -0.89
CA LEU A 23 -21.81 15.72 -0.08
C LEU A 23 -21.30 17.03 -0.72
N LYS A 24 -20.99 18.00 0.14
CA LYS A 24 -20.29 19.21 -0.26
C LYS A 24 -18.88 18.86 -0.76
N PRO A 25 -18.42 19.46 -1.87
CA PRO A 25 -17.10 19.21 -2.43
C PRO A 25 -15.91 19.46 -1.48
N CYS A 26 -16.01 20.50 -0.65
CA CYS A 26 -15.11 20.85 0.44
C CYS A 26 -15.89 21.72 1.45
N ASN A 27 -15.54 21.66 2.73
CA ASN A 27 -16.11 22.53 3.78
C ASN A 27 -15.12 23.61 4.28
N THR A 28 -13.94 23.74 3.66
CA THR A 28 -13.02 24.84 3.94
C THR A 28 -13.53 26.12 3.29
N VAL A 29 -14.08 27.02 4.10
CA VAL A 29 -14.67 28.29 3.61
C VAL A 29 -13.67 29.42 3.47
N ASN A 30 -12.52 29.39 4.15
CA ASN A 30 -11.43 30.36 4.02
C ASN A 30 -10.11 29.74 4.51
N SER A 31 -8.98 30.13 3.92
CA SER A 31 -7.68 29.80 4.53
C SER A 31 -7.45 30.65 5.79
N VAL A 32 -6.74 30.10 6.77
CA VAL A 32 -6.47 30.72 8.09
C VAL A 32 -5.93 32.14 7.98
N HIS A 33 -5.17 32.42 6.91
CA HIS A 33 -4.44 33.66 6.73
C HIS A 33 -4.61 34.22 5.30
N ASN A 34 -5.84 34.27 4.79
CA ASN A 34 -6.15 34.88 3.48
C ASN A 34 -5.56 36.30 3.32
N GLU A 35 -5.57 37.12 4.38
CA GLU A 35 -4.92 38.44 4.37
C GLU A 35 -3.39 38.37 4.21
N TRP A 36 -2.76 37.38 4.82
CA TRP A 36 -1.33 37.15 4.66
C TRP A 36 -1.00 36.77 3.21
N VAL A 37 -1.78 35.84 2.63
CA VAL A 37 -1.60 35.40 1.23
C VAL A 37 -1.73 36.59 0.30
N THR A 38 -2.78 37.39 0.47
CA THR A 38 -3.01 38.61 -0.32
C THR A 38 -1.83 39.58 -0.22
N ARG A 39 -1.36 39.87 1.00
CA ARG A 39 -0.19 40.76 1.22
C ARG A 39 1.11 40.18 0.71
N PHE A 40 1.27 38.85 0.74
CA PHE A 40 2.44 38.18 0.18
C PHE A 40 2.44 38.31 -1.35
N GLN A 41 1.32 38.02 -2.00
CA GLN A 41 1.14 38.13 -3.45
C GLN A 41 1.37 39.56 -3.97
N GLN A 42 0.87 40.57 -3.24
CA GLN A 42 1.12 41.98 -3.57
C GLN A 42 2.61 42.39 -3.50
N ARG A 43 3.42 41.67 -2.74
CA ARG A 43 4.87 41.90 -2.60
C ARG A 43 5.71 41.04 -3.54
N LEU A 44 5.11 40.07 -4.23
CA LEU A 44 5.85 39.23 -5.17
C LEU A 44 6.24 40.03 -6.41
N PRO A 45 7.52 39.99 -6.83
CA PRO A 45 7.93 40.54 -8.12
C PRO A 45 7.21 39.83 -9.28
N ILE A 46 7.03 40.57 -10.39
CA ILE A 46 6.39 40.08 -11.63
C ILE A 46 7.11 38.84 -12.19
N GLU A 47 8.44 38.76 -12.01
CA GLU A 47 9.22 37.55 -12.27
C GLU A 47 9.70 36.95 -10.95
N SER A 48 8.87 36.11 -10.35
CA SER A 48 9.21 35.40 -9.14
C SER A 48 9.52 33.93 -9.46
N PHE A 49 10.69 33.50 -9.01
CA PHE A 49 11.15 32.12 -9.10
C PHE A 49 11.25 31.53 -7.70
N LEU A 50 11.14 30.21 -7.61
CA LEU A 50 11.41 29.46 -6.38
C LEU A 50 12.81 29.82 -5.86
N ARG A 51 12.87 30.53 -4.74
CA ARG A 51 14.14 30.99 -4.14
C ARG A 51 15.01 29.84 -3.63
N SER A 52 14.41 28.69 -3.37
CA SER A 52 15.09 27.49 -2.87
C SER A 52 14.67 26.25 -3.64
N SER A 53 15.66 25.49 -4.11
CA SER A 53 15.48 24.16 -4.71
C SER A 53 15.43 23.04 -3.65
N LEU A 54 15.50 23.39 -2.36
CA LEU A 54 15.45 22.42 -1.28
C LEU A 54 14.06 21.77 -1.22
N THR A 55 14.03 20.45 -1.16
CA THR A 55 12.80 19.71 -0.89
C THR A 55 12.39 19.89 0.58
N LEU A 56 11.18 20.36 0.82
CA LEU A 56 10.60 20.42 2.16
C LEU A 56 9.92 19.08 2.46
N TYR A 57 10.39 18.38 3.47
CA TYR A 57 9.84 17.09 3.86
C TYR A 57 8.88 17.26 5.04
N PHE A 58 7.59 17.05 4.78
CA PHE A 58 6.53 17.12 5.78
C PHE A 58 6.17 15.73 6.32
N PRO A 59 6.24 15.52 7.64
CA PRO A 59 5.60 14.38 8.29
C PRO A 59 4.08 14.51 8.25
N ILE A 60 3.40 13.41 7.91
CA ILE A 60 1.95 13.23 8.03
C ILE A 60 1.67 12.14 9.07
N LYS A 61 0.69 12.38 9.93
CA LYS A 61 0.14 11.37 10.84
C LYS A 61 -1.28 11.03 10.41
N ILE A 62 -1.51 9.78 10.03
CA ILE A 62 -2.81 9.33 9.53
C ILE A 62 -3.58 8.60 10.62
N PHE A 63 -4.85 8.99 10.78
CA PHE A 63 -5.85 8.35 11.61
C PHE A 63 -6.97 7.84 10.71
N ILE A 64 -7.37 6.58 10.83
CA ILE A 64 -8.36 5.94 9.95
C ILE A 64 -9.44 5.27 10.78
N SER A 65 -10.71 5.50 10.47
CA SER A 65 -11.82 4.74 11.04
C SER A 65 -11.61 3.22 10.89
N GLY A 66 -11.87 2.47 11.95
CA GLY A 66 -11.72 1.01 11.98
C GLY A 66 -12.52 0.28 10.91
N LYS A 67 -13.70 0.80 10.51
CA LYS A 67 -14.52 0.23 9.44
C LYS A 67 -13.90 0.37 8.05
N LEU A 68 -13.13 1.42 7.84
CA LEU A 68 -12.49 1.72 6.55
C LEU A 68 -11.20 0.92 6.34
N HIS A 69 -10.54 0.56 7.45
CA HIS A 69 -9.24 -0.09 7.41
C HIS A 69 -9.34 -1.61 7.53
N SER A 70 -9.21 -2.29 6.39
CA SER A 70 -9.00 -3.74 6.36
C SER A 70 -8.21 -4.15 5.12
N GLN A 71 -7.85 -5.43 5.02
CA GLN A 71 -7.10 -5.97 3.87
C GLN A 71 -7.78 -5.68 2.53
N SER A 72 -9.11 -5.72 2.51
CA SER A 72 -9.98 -5.42 1.36
C SER A 72 -10.84 -4.16 1.54
N GLY A 73 -10.59 -3.39 2.61
CA GLY A 73 -11.40 -2.23 2.97
C GLY A 73 -11.31 -1.11 1.94
N THR A 74 -12.15 -0.09 2.14
CA THR A 74 -12.12 1.14 1.33
C THR A 74 -10.70 1.71 1.29
N ILE A 75 -9.99 1.66 2.43
CA ILE A 75 -8.62 2.17 2.60
C ILE A 75 -7.71 1.07 3.17
N SER A 76 -7.27 0.17 2.31
CA SER A 76 -6.23 -0.80 2.64
C SER A 76 -4.86 -0.11 2.77
N PRO A 77 -3.87 -0.73 3.46
CA PRO A 77 -2.52 -0.17 3.56
C PRO A 77 -1.91 0.17 2.20
N GLU A 78 -2.16 -0.66 1.19
CA GLU A 78 -1.64 -0.46 -0.17
C GLU A 78 -2.31 0.71 -0.88
N LYS A 79 -3.64 0.81 -0.81
CA LYS A 79 -4.39 1.94 -1.37
C LYS A 79 -3.91 3.26 -0.77
N LEU A 80 -3.67 3.28 0.55
CA LEU A 80 -3.12 4.43 1.25
C LEU A 80 -1.71 4.79 0.77
N MET A 81 -0.83 3.81 0.55
CA MET A 81 0.52 4.07 0.03
C MET A 81 0.47 4.60 -1.41
N ASP A 82 -0.41 4.03 -2.24
CA ASP A 82 -0.64 4.50 -3.60
C ASP A 82 -1.13 5.95 -3.63
N GLU A 83 -2.00 6.32 -2.69
CA GLU A 83 -2.47 7.70 -2.50
C GLU A 83 -1.32 8.65 -2.12
N ILE A 84 -0.51 8.31 -1.13
CA ILE A 84 0.61 9.17 -0.71
C ILE A 84 1.72 9.23 -1.79
N CYS A 85 1.92 8.16 -2.57
CA CYS A 85 2.80 8.19 -3.76
C CYS A 85 2.27 9.18 -4.79
N HIS A 86 0.96 9.19 -5.04
CA HIS A 86 0.33 10.14 -5.96
C HIS A 86 0.40 11.59 -5.44
N LEU A 87 0.11 11.80 -4.16
CA LEU A 87 0.27 13.09 -3.48
C LEU A 87 1.68 13.66 -3.69
N ASN A 88 2.72 12.86 -3.45
CA ASN A 88 4.10 13.26 -3.69
C ASN A 88 4.40 13.58 -5.16
N LYS A 89 3.74 12.91 -6.11
CA LYS A 89 3.84 13.24 -7.54
C LYS A 89 3.25 14.62 -7.83
N LEU A 90 2.08 14.94 -7.27
CA LEU A 90 1.42 16.24 -7.44
C LEU A 90 2.21 17.39 -6.80
N PHE A 91 2.82 17.17 -5.63
CA PHE A 91 3.62 18.18 -4.94
C PHE A 91 5.09 18.27 -5.40
N LYS A 92 5.52 17.40 -6.32
CA LYS A 92 6.89 17.43 -6.87
C LYS A 92 7.24 18.79 -7.46
N GLN A 93 6.30 19.44 -8.14
CA GLN A 93 6.48 20.79 -8.69
C GLN A 93 6.72 21.87 -7.63
N ALA A 94 6.32 21.62 -6.39
CA ALA A 94 6.52 22.53 -5.27
C ALA A 94 7.83 22.27 -4.51
N ASN A 95 8.62 21.26 -4.90
CA ASN A 95 9.70 20.72 -4.07
C ASN A 95 9.22 20.46 -2.64
N ILE A 96 8.03 19.88 -2.50
CA ILE A 96 7.45 19.43 -1.24
C ILE A 96 7.28 17.92 -1.34
N SER A 97 7.61 17.21 -0.27
CA SER A 97 7.39 15.77 -0.18
C SER A 97 6.88 15.41 1.20
N PHE A 98 6.06 14.37 1.25
CA PHE A 98 5.40 13.90 2.45
C PHE A 98 5.92 12.53 2.83
N TYR A 99 6.05 12.29 4.14
CA TYR A 99 6.35 10.98 4.70
C TYR A 99 5.45 10.68 5.90
N LEU A 100 5.32 9.41 6.28
CA LEU A 100 4.54 9.02 7.45
C LEU A 100 5.41 9.14 8.70
N GLU A 101 4.93 9.90 9.68
CA GLU A 101 5.58 10.01 10.99
C GLU A 101 5.68 8.64 11.67
N SER A 102 4.62 7.84 11.55
CA SER A 102 4.49 6.51 12.12
C SER A 102 3.42 5.72 11.36
N GLN A 103 3.21 4.46 11.73
CA GLN A 103 2.12 3.65 11.17
C GLN A 103 0.76 4.37 11.37
N PRO A 104 -0.19 4.21 10.42
CA PRO A 104 -1.54 4.75 10.58
C PRO A 104 -2.17 4.24 11.88
N THR A 105 -2.82 5.14 12.61
CA THR A 105 -3.56 4.79 13.83
C THR A 105 -4.99 4.46 13.46
N ILE A 106 -5.45 3.27 13.85
CA ILE A 106 -6.82 2.84 13.60
C ILE A 106 -7.71 3.32 14.75
N LEU A 107 -8.72 4.12 14.42
CA LEU A 107 -9.70 4.66 15.36
C LEU A 107 -10.69 3.54 15.69
N SER A 108 -10.62 3.02 16.90
CA SER A 108 -11.37 1.84 17.34
C SER A 108 -12.76 2.16 17.93
N SER A 109 -13.10 3.45 18.08
CA SER A 109 -14.39 3.88 18.64
C SER A 109 -15.41 4.08 17.53
N SER A 110 -16.63 3.55 17.71
CA SER A 110 -17.75 3.81 16.82
C SER A 110 -18.09 5.30 16.71
N THR A 111 -17.74 6.11 17.72
CA THR A 111 -17.91 7.57 17.75
C THR A 111 -17.15 8.29 16.62
N TYR A 112 -16.09 7.70 16.08
CA TYR A 112 -15.26 8.31 15.03
C TYR A 112 -15.40 7.59 13.68
N GLU A 113 -16.46 6.79 13.54
CA GLU A 113 -16.80 6.16 12.26
C GLU A 113 -17.22 7.21 11.24
N GLY A 114 -18.11 8.13 11.63
CA GLY A 114 -18.43 9.36 10.91
C GLY A 114 -18.40 10.55 11.86
N ILE A 115 -18.14 11.73 11.32
CA ILE A 115 -18.18 13.00 12.04
C ILE A 115 -19.38 13.77 11.50
N GLU A 116 -20.45 13.83 12.29
CA GLU A 116 -21.75 14.42 11.92
C GLU A 116 -21.91 15.81 12.53
N THR A 117 -21.21 16.10 13.63
CA THR A 117 -21.31 17.38 14.35
C THR A 117 -19.95 18.01 14.67
N GLU A 118 -19.93 19.33 14.80
CA GLU A 118 -18.76 20.10 15.25
C GLU A 118 -18.27 19.65 16.64
N PHE A 119 -19.18 19.15 17.49
CA PHE A 119 -18.80 18.61 18.80
C PHE A 119 -17.99 17.33 18.67
N GLU A 120 -18.41 16.40 17.81
CA GLU A 120 -17.67 15.17 17.52
C GLU A 120 -16.32 15.47 16.86
N LEU A 121 -16.27 16.45 15.94
CA LEU A 121 -15.03 16.95 15.37
C LEU A 121 -14.08 17.45 16.48
N GLY A 122 -14.58 18.26 17.41
CA GLY A 122 -13.82 18.74 18.56
C GLY A 122 -13.25 17.60 19.41
N GLN A 123 -14.06 16.56 19.68
CA GLN A 123 -13.62 15.38 20.43
C GLN A 123 -12.54 14.58 19.68
N LEU A 124 -12.69 14.39 18.36
CA LEU A 124 -11.71 13.72 17.51
C LEU A 124 -10.36 14.42 17.58
N LEU A 125 -10.34 15.74 17.36
CA LEU A 125 -9.14 16.56 17.34
C LEU A 125 -8.45 16.63 18.71
N GLN A 126 -9.24 16.66 19.79
CA GLN A 126 -8.69 16.66 21.15
C GLN A 126 -8.03 15.31 21.51
N SER A 127 -8.66 14.21 21.09
CA SER A 127 -8.24 12.85 21.44
C SER A 127 -7.07 12.36 20.58
N TYR A 128 -7.02 12.78 19.32
CA TYR A 128 -6.06 12.29 18.32
C TYR A 128 -5.25 13.42 17.68
N LYS A 129 -4.54 14.20 18.48
CA LYS A 129 -3.67 15.29 17.99
C LYS A 129 -2.28 14.79 17.58
N SER A 130 -1.67 15.45 16.60
CA SER A 130 -0.22 15.40 16.37
C SER A 130 0.35 16.81 16.31
N THR A 131 1.47 17.03 17.00
CA THR A 131 2.18 18.33 17.03
C THR A 131 3.41 18.36 16.12
N ASN A 132 3.89 17.19 15.71
CA ASN A 132 5.13 17.03 14.94
C ASN A 132 4.85 16.55 13.51
N ALA A 133 3.58 16.43 13.12
CA ALA A 133 3.13 16.00 11.80
C ALA A 133 1.81 16.68 11.45
N ILE A 134 1.50 16.75 10.16
CA ILE A 134 0.17 17.13 9.66
C ILE A 134 -0.79 16.00 10.01
N PRO A 135 -1.77 16.20 10.92
CA PRO A 135 -2.73 15.16 11.23
C PRO A 135 -3.79 15.09 10.12
N VAL A 136 -4.01 13.88 9.59
CA VAL A 136 -5.01 13.58 8.56
C VAL A 136 -5.94 12.51 9.10
N TYR A 137 -7.23 12.84 9.18
CA TYR A 137 -8.29 11.95 9.66
C TYR A 137 -9.11 11.48 8.47
N ILE A 138 -9.22 10.16 8.30
CA ILE A 138 -10.06 9.56 7.27
C ILE A 138 -11.20 8.79 7.94
N VAL A 139 -12.41 9.30 7.73
CA VAL A 139 -13.67 8.91 8.38
C VAL A 139 -14.72 8.59 7.32
N GLU A 140 -15.84 7.96 7.67
CA GLU A 140 -16.92 7.65 6.73
C GLU A 140 -17.59 8.92 6.24
N ASN A 141 -18.21 9.67 7.16
CA ASN A 141 -18.74 11.02 6.90
C ASN A 141 -17.85 12.09 7.54
N ALA A 142 -17.70 13.23 6.87
CA ALA A 142 -16.93 14.37 7.32
C ALA A 142 -17.77 15.65 7.22
N LEU A 143 -18.74 15.82 8.13
CA LEU A 143 -19.67 16.95 8.19
C LEU A 143 -20.36 17.22 6.85
N ASP A 144 -20.84 16.14 6.22
CA ASP A 144 -21.46 16.15 4.90
C ASP A 144 -20.59 16.80 3.80
N ALA A 145 -19.26 16.67 3.92
CA ALA A 145 -18.30 17.11 2.92
C ALA A 145 -17.29 16.02 2.55
N CYS A 146 -16.74 16.11 1.34
CA CYS A 146 -15.67 15.23 0.89
C CYS A 146 -14.39 15.39 1.72
N GLY A 147 -14.08 16.61 2.13
CA GLY A 147 -12.92 16.94 2.93
C GLY A 147 -12.91 18.39 3.35
N PHE A 148 -12.06 18.71 4.31
CA PHE A 148 -11.74 20.08 4.71
C PHE A 148 -10.47 20.13 5.55
N ASN A 149 -9.73 21.22 5.41
CA ASN A 149 -8.74 21.67 6.38
C ASN A 149 -9.44 22.31 7.60
N VAL A 150 -9.08 21.85 8.79
CA VAL A 150 -9.67 22.29 10.06
C VAL A 150 -8.91 23.49 10.61
N ILE A 151 -9.65 24.56 10.84
CA ILE A 151 -9.11 25.80 11.38
C ILE A 151 -9.84 26.13 12.67
N HIS A 152 -9.09 26.23 13.77
CA HIS A 152 -9.65 26.63 15.05
C HIS A 152 -8.82 27.75 15.66
N GLN A 153 -9.45 28.89 15.95
CA GLN A 153 -8.82 30.09 16.51
C GLN A 153 -7.60 30.56 15.71
N GLY A 154 -7.69 30.56 14.38
CA GLY A 154 -6.59 31.00 13.52
C GLY A 154 -5.42 30.01 13.47
N ILE A 155 -5.63 28.74 13.80
CA ILE A 155 -4.58 27.72 13.78
C ILE A 155 -5.09 26.48 13.04
N ASN A 156 -4.26 25.97 12.12
CA ASN A 156 -4.50 24.70 11.45
C ASN A 156 -4.44 23.54 12.47
N LYS A 157 -5.50 22.75 12.53
CA LYS A 157 -5.62 21.59 13.46
C LYS A 157 -5.50 20.24 12.75
N GLY A 158 -5.55 20.22 11.42
CA GLY A 158 -5.47 18.99 10.65
C GLY A 158 -6.38 19.02 9.45
N ILE A 159 -6.50 17.86 8.81
CA ILE A 159 -7.33 17.65 7.62
C ILE A 159 -8.28 16.50 7.91
N VAL A 160 -9.55 16.65 7.58
CA VAL A 160 -10.55 15.58 7.65
C VAL A 160 -10.99 15.23 6.24
N ILE A 161 -11.05 13.94 5.91
CA ILE A 161 -11.49 13.43 4.61
C ILE A 161 -12.58 12.38 4.83
N SER A 162 -13.66 12.49 4.07
CA SER A 162 -14.68 11.46 3.96
C SER A 162 -14.24 10.37 3.00
N SER A 163 -14.47 9.12 3.41
CA SER A 163 -14.20 7.94 2.61
C SER A 163 -15.10 7.82 1.37
N GLU A 164 -16.27 8.49 1.38
CA GLU A 164 -17.22 8.45 0.26
C GLU A 164 -16.67 9.17 -0.97
N CYS A 165 -15.86 10.21 -0.77
CA CYS A 165 -15.16 10.92 -1.84
C CYS A 165 -13.71 10.44 -2.04
N TYR A 166 -13.26 9.47 -1.23
CA TYR A 166 -11.89 8.97 -1.30
C TYR A 166 -11.68 8.16 -2.58
N LYS A 167 -10.93 8.74 -3.51
CA LYS A 167 -10.44 8.07 -4.72
C LYS A 167 -8.94 7.89 -4.61
N VAL A 168 -8.49 6.64 -4.70
CA VAL A 168 -7.06 6.30 -4.75
C VAL A 168 -6.46 6.94 -5.99
N LYS A 169 -5.39 7.72 -5.80
CA LYS A 169 -4.71 8.53 -6.84
C LYS A 169 -5.59 9.67 -7.37
N GLY A 170 -6.46 10.23 -6.52
CA GLY A 170 -7.22 11.44 -6.81
C GLY A 170 -6.51 12.71 -6.33
N ALA A 171 -7.12 13.87 -6.60
CA ALA A 171 -6.57 15.16 -6.17
C ALA A 171 -7.05 15.63 -4.77
N LEU A 172 -8.00 14.94 -4.13
CA LEU A 172 -8.66 15.41 -2.90
C LEU A 172 -7.69 15.67 -1.75
N LEU A 173 -6.81 14.73 -1.40
CA LEU A 173 -5.84 14.94 -0.33
C LEU A 173 -4.86 16.08 -0.66
N ALA A 174 -4.52 16.23 -1.95
CA ALA A 174 -3.66 17.31 -2.39
C ALA A 174 -4.33 18.69 -2.27
N HIS A 175 -5.63 18.75 -2.57
CA HIS A 175 -6.47 19.94 -2.39
C HIS A 175 -6.51 20.38 -0.93
N GLU A 176 -6.81 19.47 -0.01
CA GLU A 176 -6.88 19.81 1.42
C GLU A 176 -5.53 20.18 2.03
N ILE A 177 -4.43 19.55 1.57
CA ILE A 177 -3.08 19.97 1.96
C ILE A 177 -2.74 21.34 1.38
N GLY A 178 -3.23 21.68 0.18
CA GLY A 178 -3.13 23.03 -0.37
C GLY A 178 -3.74 24.06 0.58
N HIS A 179 -4.94 23.82 1.09
CA HIS A 179 -5.56 24.66 2.12
C HIS A 179 -4.75 24.72 3.42
N PHE A 180 -4.24 23.58 3.89
CA PHE A 180 -3.38 23.53 5.07
C PHE A 180 -2.13 24.42 4.91
N LEU A 181 -1.57 24.47 3.70
CA LEU A 181 -0.44 25.32 3.31
C LEU A 181 -0.85 26.72 2.82
N GLY A 182 -2.07 27.15 3.13
CA GLY A 182 -2.52 28.53 2.95
C GLY A 182 -3.09 28.86 1.58
N LEU A 183 -3.32 27.89 0.69
CA LEU A 183 -3.97 28.17 -0.59
C LEU A 183 -5.49 28.33 -0.41
N PRO A 184 -6.10 29.38 -0.97
CA PRO A 184 -7.55 29.47 -1.15
C PRO A 184 -8.01 28.61 -2.34
N HIS A 185 -9.33 28.49 -2.53
CA HIS A 185 -9.89 27.98 -3.76
C HIS A 185 -9.60 28.93 -4.94
N THR A 186 -9.55 28.40 -6.17
CA THR A 186 -9.44 29.24 -7.39
C THR A 186 -10.63 30.18 -7.57
N PHE A 187 -11.79 29.80 -7.05
CA PHE A 187 -13.03 30.57 -7.05
C PHE A 187 -13.29 31.30 -5.72
N GLN A 188 -12.24 31.65 -4.98
CA GLN A 188 -12.35 32.35 -3.70
C GLN A 188 -13.32 33.54 -3.78
N GLY A 189 -14.27 33.58 -2.84
CA GLY A 189 -15.36 34.56 -2.78
C GLY A 189 -16.68 34.09 -3.40
N TRP A 190 -16.68 32.96 -4.10
CA TRP A 190 -17.89 32.36 -4.66
C TRP A 190 -18.43 31.20 -3.82
N GLU A 191 -17.76 30.79 -2.73
CA GLU A 191 -18.13 29.66 -1.89
C GLU A 191 -19.59 29.72 -1.40
N GLY A 192 -20.36 28.66 -1.63
CA GLY A 192 -21.71 28.52 -1.06
C GLY A 192 -22.78 29.43 -1.66
N ILE A 193 -22.47 30.20 -2.70
CA ILE A 193 -23.40 31.14 -3.34
C ILE A 193 -23.82 30.62 -4.73
N SER A 194 -25.11 30.62 -5.03
CA SER A 194 -25.61 30.24 -6.37
C SER A 194 -25.52 31.44 -7.33
N PHE A 195 -24.88 31.25 -8.48
CA PHE A 195 -24.82 32.24 -9.57
C PHE A 195 -25.23 31.59 -10.88
N ASP A 196 -26.00 32.31 -11.70
CA ASP A 196 -26.31 31.89 -13.06
C ASP A 196 -25.12 32.20 -13.97
N TYR A 197 -24.31 31.18 -14.26
CA TYR A 197 -23.11 31.27 -15.09
C TYR A 197 -23.34 31.70 -16.53
N THR A 198 -24.60 31.75 -17.00
CA THR A 198 -24.93 32.30 -18.32
C THR A 198 -24.91 33.83 -18.33
N LEU A 199 -24.96 34.44 -17.15
CA LEU A 199 -24.95 35.89 -16.98
C LEU A 199 -23.52 36.42 -16.88
N LYS A 200 -23.39 37.69 -17.25
CA LYS A 200 -22.20 38.48 -16.97
C LYS A 200 -21.99 38.61 -15.46
N ALA A 201 -20.80 38.26 -14.98
CA ALA A 201 -20.44 38.44 -13.57
C ALA A 201 -20.44 39.94 -13.20
N PRO A 202 -20.89 40.33 -12.01
CA PRO A 202 -20.84 41.72 -11.57
C PRO A 202 -19.42 42.12 -11.17
N GLU A 203 -19.12 43.42 -11.09
CA GLU A 203 -17.79 43.89 -10.66
C GLU A 203 -17.46 43.51 -9.21
N HIS A 204 -18.49 43.40 -8.39
CA HIS A 204 -18.41 42.96 -7.00
C HIS A 204 -19.49 41.91 -6.76
N TRP A 205 -19.12 40.82 -6.11
CA TRP A 205 -20.04 39.79 -5.64
C TRP A 205 -20.03 39.85 -4.12
N GLU A 206 -21.13 40.34 -3.55
CA GLU A 206 -21.19 40.76 -2.15
C GLU A 206 -20.06 41.74 -1.79
N ASN A 207 -19.15 41.36 -0.89
CA ASN A 207 -18.01 42.17 -0.48
C ASN A 207 -16.70 41.75 -1.15
N VAL A 208 -16.75 40.83 -2.12
CA VAL A 208 -15.57 40.33 -2.83
C VAL A 208 -15.51 40.93 -4.22
N LYS A 209 -14.32 41.39 -4.61
CA LYS A 209 -14.07 41.90 -5.96
C LYS A 209 -13.93 40.73 -6.93
N VAL A 210 -14.64 40.77 -8.05
CA VAL A 210 -14.60 39.71 -9.06
C VAL A 210 -13.37 39.88 -9.95
N GLU A 211 -12.61 38.81 -10.13
CA GLU A 211 -11.41 38.80 -10.96
C GLU A 211 -11.77 38.91 -12.45
N ARG A 212 -11.04 39.73 -13.20
CA ARG A 212 -11.25 39.99 -14.63
C ARG A 212 -10.36 39.09 -15.48
N ALA A 213 -10.88 38.65 -16.62
CA ALA A 213 -10.19 37.73 -17.53
C ALA A 213 -9.04 38.38 -18.31
N ASP A 214 -8.79 39.67 -18.12
CA ASP A 214 -7.59 40.37 -18.61
C ASP A 214 -6.45 40.44 -17.57
N GLY A 215 -6.67 39.95 -16.34
CA GLY A 215 -5.70 39.97 -15.26
C GLY A 215 -5.46 41.36 -14.65
N SER A 216 -6.25 42.38 -15.02
CA SER A 216 -6.05 43.76 -14.55
C SER A 216 -6.22 43.95 -13.04
N ASN A 217 -6.84 42.99 -12.35
CA ASN A 217 -7.09 43.03 -10.92
C ASN A 217 -6.78 41.73 -10.15
N CYS A 218 -6.06 40.77 -10.74
CA CYS A 218 -5.75 39.46 -10.13
C CYS A 218 -5.10 39.55 -8.74
N ARG A 219 -4.31 40.60 -8.44
CA ARG A 219 -3.70 40.81 -7.10
C ARG A 219 -4.67 41.20 -5.98
N ASN A 220 -5.91 41.55 -6.30
CA ASN A 220 -6.89 42.05 -5.33
C ASN A 220 -8.31 41.52 -5.57
N ALA A 221 -8.44 40.44 -6.33
CA ALA A 221 -9.70 39.79 -6.65
C ALA A 221 -9.48 38.28 -6.79
N GLY A 222 -10.56 37.50 -6.67
CA GLY A 222 -10.49 36.04 -6.76
C GLY A 222 -9.55 35.43 -5.72
N ASP A 223 -8.72 34.49 -6.15
CA ASP A 223 -7.77 33.77 -5.30
C ASP A 223 -6.47 34.56 -5.00
N GLY A 224 -6.31 35.74 -5.61
CA GLY A 224 -5.19 36.66 -5.40
C GLY A 224 -3.94 36.35 -6.22
N PHE A 225 -3.97 35.31 -7.05
CA PHE A 225 -2.88 34.88 -7.90
C PHE A 225 -3.08 35.39 -9.33
N CYS A 226 -2.01 35.80 -9.99
CA CYS A 226 -2.06 36.33 -11.36
C CYS A 226 -1.68 35.30 -12.42
N ASP A 227 -1.22 34.11 -11.99
CA ASP A 227 -0.92 32.97 -12.86
C ASP A 227 -1.97 31.85 -12.76
N THR A 228 -3.07 32.11 -12.04
CA THR A 228 -4.35 31.44 -12.15
C THR A 228 -5.27 32.33 -12.99
N ALA A 229 -6.10 31.72 -13.83
CA ALA A 229 -7.15 32.46 -14.52
C ALA A 229 -8.36 32.59 -13.58
N PRO A 230 -9.25 33.58 -13.78
CA PRO A 230 -10.48 33.67 -13.01
C PRO A 230 -11.26 32.35 -13.02
N ASP A 231 -11.90 32.06 -11.89
CA ASP A 231 -12.79 30.91 -11.75
C ASP A 231 -14.00 31.32 -10.92
N TYR A 232 -15.21 31.09 -11.44
CA TYR A 232 -16.46 31.40 -10.72
C TYR A 232 -17.23 30.11 -10.37
N LEU A 233 -16.73 28.95 -10.78
CA LEU A 233 -17.43 27.66 -10.62
C LEU A 233 -17.21 27.07 -9.23
N ASN A 234 -18.10 27.43 -8.30
CA ASN A 234 -18.08 26.96 -6.91
C ASN A 234 -18.74 25.57 -6.69
N LEU A 235 -18.93 24.80 -7.77
CA LEU A 235 -19.56 23.47 -7.75
C LEU A 235 -18.71 22.47 -8.54
N ARG A 236 -18.90 21.16 -8.33
CA ARG A 236 -18.13 20.14 -9.06
C ARG A 236 -18.53 20.07 -10.53
N TRP A 237 -17.56 20.09 -11.43
CA TRP A 237 -17.81 20.07 -12.86
C TRP A 237 -16.87 19.11 -13.61
N SER A 238 -17.36 18.54 -14.71
CA SER A 238 -16.54 17.72 -15.62
C SER A 238 -15.80 18.63 -16.59
N CYS A 239 -14.50 18.40 -16.74
CA CYS A 239 -13.66 19.15 -17.68
C CYS A 239 -13.67 18.53 -19.09
N SER A 240 -13.37 19.36 -20.09
CA SER A 240 -13.09 18.90 -21.45
C SER A 240 -11.69 18.25 -21.57
N ASP A 241 -11.40 17.66 -22.74
CA ASP A 241 -10.07 17.11 -23.06
C ASP A 241 -8.93 18.15 -22.94
N SER A 242 -9.26 19.44 -23.05
CA SER A 242 -8.33 20.56 -22.85
C SER A 242 -8.20 21.01 -21.37
N SER A 243 -8.77 20.26 -20.43
CA SER A 243 -8.87 20.59 -19.02
C SER A 243 -9.55 21.94 -18.75
N LYS A 244 -10.57 22.30 -19.53
CA LYS A 244 -11.37 23.53 -19.37
C LYS A 244 -12.79 23.25 -18.96
N SER A 245 -13.45 24.22 -18.32
CA SER A 245 -14.89 24.14 -18.03
C SER A 245 -15.71 23.90 -19.31
N PRO A 246 -16.85 23.20 -19.21
CA PRO A 246 -17.69 22.94 -20.37
C PRO A 246 -18.53 24.17 -20.74
N ILE A 247 -18.74 25.07 -19.78
CA ILE A 247 -19.48 26.32 -19.98
C ILE A 247 -18.51 27.51 -20.05
N PRO A 248 -18.70 28.44 -21.01
CA PRO A 248 -18.02 29.72 -20.99
C PRO A 248 -18.60 30.59 -19.88
N LEU A 249 -17.72 31.27 -19.15
CA LEU A 249 -18.05 32.29 -18.18
C LEU A 249 -17.82 33.67 -18.79
N VAL A 250 -18.48 34.70 -18.27
CA VAL A 250 -18.34 36.08 -18.74
C VAL A 250 -17.94 36.97 -17.57
N ASP A 251 -16.79 37.63 -17.71
CA ASP A 251 -16.23 38.49 -16.67
C ASP A 251 -16.97 39.84 -16.55
N PRO A 252 -16.64 40.68 -15.55
CA PRO A 252 -17.29 41.99 -15.37
C PRO A 252 -17.07 42.98 -16.51
N MET A 253 -16.10 42.76 -17.39
CA MET A 253 -15.86 43.57 -18.59
C MET A 253 -16.56 43.02 -19.83
N GLY A 254 -17.26 41.88 -19.71
CA GLY A 254 -17.97 41.22 -20.80
C GLY A 254 -17.09 40.27 -21.62
N LYS A 255 -15.86 39.98 -21.15
CA LYS A 255 -14.94 39.06 -21.80
C LYS A 255 -15.29 37.62 -21.41
N SER A 256 -15.50 36.77 -22.42
CA SER A 256 -15.71 35.35 -22.20
C SER A 256 -14.41 34.60 -21.92
N PHE A 257 -14.45 33.62 -21.02
CA PHE A 257 -13.35 32.73 -20.70
C PHE A 257 -13.85 31.36 -20.20
N TYR A 258 -12.94 30.41 -19.97
CA TYR A 258 -13.24 29.11 -19.39
C TYR A 258 -12.34 28.86 -18.17
N SER A 259 -12.91 28.34 -17.08
CA SER A 259 -12.14 27.99 -15.88
C SER A 259 -11.11 26.92 -16.19
N ASP A 260 -9.94 27.01 -15.55
CA ASP A 260 -8.86 26.04 -15.70
C ASP A 260 -9.04 24.85 -14.76
N GLY A 261 -9.42 23.71 -15.33
CA GLY A 261 -9.65 22.47 -14.58
C GLY A 261 -8.38 21.74 -14.18
N SER A 262 -7.19 22.17 -14.63
CA SER A 262 -5.93 21.52 -14.25
C SER A 262 -5.44 21.93 -12.85
N LEU A 263 -5.98 23.01 -12.28
CA LEU A 263 -5.62 23.52 -10.96
C LEU A 263 -6.20 22.64 -9.83
N ILE A 264 -5.33 22.17 -8.94
CA ILE A 264 -5.71 21.32 -7.79
C ILE A 264 -6.69 22.04 -6.84
N MET A 265 -6.56 23.36 -6.68
CA MET A 265 -7.42 24.16 -5.79
C MET A 265 -8.80 24.51 -6.38
N GLY A 266 -9.12 24.02 -7.58
CA GLY A 266 -10.44 24.17 -8.19
C GLY A 266 -11.36 22.98 -7.93
N TYR A 267 -12.58 23.03 -8.50
CA TYR A 267 -13.61 22.00 -8.35
C TYR A 267 -13.86 21.15 -9.61
N SER A 268 -12.93 21.13 -10.56
CA SER A 268 -12.98 20.16 -11.65
C SER A 268 -12.87 18.73 -11.10
N LEU A 269 -13.49 17.78 -11.79
CA LEU A 269 -13.45 16.36 -11.41
C LEU A 269 -12.16 15.68 -11.93
N ASP A 270 -11.68 14.70 -11.18
CA ASP A 270 -10.60 13.81 -11.63
C ASP A 270 -10.89 13.23 -13.02
N PRO A 271 -9.88 13.10 -13.90
CA PRO A 271 -8.45 13.23 -13.63
C PRO A 271 -7.85 14.62 -13.94
N CYS A 272 -8.69 15.67 -14.08
CA CYS A 272 -8.20 16.96 -14.54
C CYS A 272 -7.25 17.69 -13.58
N PRO A 273 -7.56 17.84 -12.28
CA PRO A 273 -6.67 18.55 -11.37
C PRO A 273 -5.34 17.78 -11.25
N ASN A 274 -4.24 18.42 -11.64
CA ASN A 274 -2.93 17.78 -11.68
C ASN A 274 -1.74 18.70 -11.42
N ARG A 275 -1.98 19.99 -11.18
CA ARG A 275 -0.94 20.98 -10.92
C ARG A 275 -1.39 22.08 -9.96
N PHE A 276 -0.42 22.72 -9.32
CA PHE A 276 -0.55 24.06 -8.76
C PHE A 276 0.04 25.09 -9.73
N SER A 277 -0.33 26.37 -9.62
CA SER A 277 0.36 27.45 -10.32
C SER A 277 1.75 27.71 -9.71
N LYS A 278 2.59 28.53 -10.37
CA LYS A 278 3.91 28.89 -9.82
C LYS A 278 3.75 29.74 -8.58
N GLU A 279 2.81 30.68 -8.57
CA GLU A 279 2.57 31.54 -7.43
C GLU A 279 1.94 30.78 -6.27
N GLN A 280 1.05 29.82 -6.53
CA GLN A 280 0.56 28.88 -5.50
C GLN A 280 1.71 28.09 -4.89
N VAL A 281 2.64 27.58 -5.71
CA VAL A 281 3.85 26.88 -5.23
C VAL A 281 4.70 27.80 -4.34
N MET A 282 4.90 29.06 -4.72
CA MET A 282 5.67 30.02 -3.92
C MET A 282 4.97 30.37 -2.61
N THR A 283 3.64 30.58 -2.64
CA THR A 283 2.83 30.82 -1.44
C THR A 283 2.92 29.67 -0.48
N MET A 284 2.71 28.42 -0.92
CA MET A 284 2.76 27.26 -0.02
C MET A 284 4.10 27.16 0.72
N ARG A 285 5.21 27.43 0.02
CA ARG A 285 6.54 27.38 0.63
C ARG A 285 6.79 28.55 1.59
N ALA A 286 6.43 29.77 1.21
CA ALA A 286 6.56 30.93 2.09
C ALA A 286 5.66 30.80 3.32
N TYR A 287 4.45 30.25 3.14
CA TYR A 287 3.51 29.99 4.21
C TYR A 287 4.06 28.93 5.17
N ALA A 288 4.64 27.85 4.63
CA ALA A 288 5.32 26.85 5.41
C ALA A 288 6.46 27.45 6.24
N ASP A 289 7.34 28.25 5.63
CA ASP A 289 8.46 28.88 6.31
C ASP A 289 8.00 29.81 7.45
N GLU A 290 6.89 30.53 7.26
CA GLU A 290 6.37 31.48 8.25
C GLU A 290 5.57 30.83 9.38
N PHE A 291 4.66 29.90 9.03
CA PHE A 291 3.70 29.34 9.99
C PHE A 291 4.04 27.93 10.46
N PHE A 292 4.91 27.21 9.75
CA PHE A 292 5.31 25.83 10.06
C PHE A 292 6.83 25.58 10.08
N PRO A 293 7.69 26.51 10.56
CA PRO A 293 9.15 26.41 10.42
C PRO A 293 9.76 25.18 11.10
N THR A 294 9.07 24.58 12.07
CA THR A 294 9.53 23.39 12.81
C THR A 294 8.87 22.10 12.34
N LEU A 295 7.87 22.16 11.46
CA LEU A 295 7.09 20.99 11.05
C LEU A 295 7.77 20.22 9.93
N PHE A 296 8.38 20.92 8.98
CA PHE A 296 9.11 20.31 7.87
C PHE A 296 10.61 20.24 8.13
N LYS A 297 11.31 19.41 7.35
CA LYS A 297 12.77 19.27 7.38
C LYS A 297 13.36 19.50 6.01
N GLY A 298 14.62 19.96 5.96
CA GLY A 298 15.38 20.08 4.71
C GLY A 298 15.91 18.75 4.18
N ASP A 299 15.98 17.72 5.03
CA ASP A 299 16.41 16.38 4.70
C ASP A 299 15.46 15.34 5.26
N LEU A 300 15.31 14.21 4.56
CA LEU A 300 14.58 13.05 5.08
C LEU A 300 15.33 12.43 6.26
N PRO A 301 14.63 12.04 7.35
CA PRO A 301 15.23 11.34 8.49
C PRO A 301 15.93 10.03 8.10
N LEU A 302 15.49 9.38 7.01
CA LEU A 302 16.11 8.19 6.44
C LEU A 302 16.26 8.39 4.93
N LYS A 303 17.49 8.35 4.41
CA LYS A 303 17.73 8.22 2.96
C LYS A 303 17.47 6.77 2.57
N ILE A 304 16.23 6.45 2.23
CA ILE A 304 15.88 5.11 1.76
C ILE A 304 16.17 5.05 0.27
N SER A 305 17.24 4.34 -0.10
CA SER A 305 17.42 3.90 -1.47
C SER A 305 16.21 3.01 -1.82
N GLN A 306 15.52 3.31 -2.92
CA GLN A 306 14.42 2.50 -3.44
C GLN A 306 14.98 1.15 -3.93
N THR A 307 15.33 0.26 -3.00
CA THR A 307 15.78 -1.08 -3.33
C THR A 307 14.56 -1.96 -3.55
N LEU A 308 14.59 -2.72 -4.65
CA LEU A 308 13.58 -3.74 -4.90
C LEU A 308 13.73 -4.84 -3.85
N PRO A 309 12.63 -5.37 -3.28
CA PRO A 309 12.71 -6.48 -2.34
C PRO A 309 13.36 -7.70 -2.99
N ILE A 310 14.29 -8.34 -2.28
CA ILE A 310 14.94 -9.58 -2.69
C ILE A 310 14.21 -10.75 -2.06
N VAL A 311 13.75 -11.68 -2.89
CA VAL A 311 13.00 -12.87 -2.47
C VAL A 311 13.89 -14.10 -2.53
N ASN A 312 13.77 -14.97 -1.54
CA ASN A 312 14.65 -16.13 -1.35
C ASN A 312 13.92 -17.46 -1.63
N MET A 313 12.71 -17.62 -1.08
CA MET A 313 11.90 -18.83 -1.26
C MET A 313 10.42 -18.49 -1.47
N PRO A 314 9.67 -19.27 -2.26
CA PRO A 314 10.16 -20.30 -3.17
C PRO A 314 11.01 -19.72 -4.31
N MET A 315 12.13 -20.40 -4.62
CA MET A 315 13.01 -20.02 -5.74
C MET A 315 12.32 -20.20 -7.09
N GLU A 316 12.82 -19.47 -8.09
CA GLU A 316 12.32 -19.54 -9.47
C GLU A 316 12.30 -20.99 -10.02
N ASN A 317 11.15 -21.40 -10.56
CA ASN A 317 10.85 -22.74 -11.07
C ASN A 317 11.08 -23.90 -10.08
N SER A 318 11.06 -23.64 -8.77
CA SER A 318 11.18 -24.69 -7.76
C SER A 318 9.91 -25.54 -7.61
N GLN A 319 10.06 -26.75 -7.07
CA GLN A 319 8.94 -27.58 -6.62
C GLN A 319 8.83 -27.53 -5.10
N VAL A 320 7.62 -27.31 -4.60
CA VAL A 320 7.34 -27.19 -3.15
C VAL A 320 6.31 -28.24 -2.74
N ASN A 321 6.65 -29.05 -1.75
CA ASN A 321 5.76 -30.04 -1.20
C ASN A 321 4.70 -29.38 -0.31
N LEU A 322 3.44 -29.41 -0.74
CA LEU A 322 2.35 -28.74 -0.01
C LEU A 322 2.07 -29.36 1.36
N SER A 323 2.40 -30.64 1.59
CA SER A 323 2.20 -31.29 2.90
C SER A 323 2.94 -30.56 4.02
N ASN A 324 4.08 -29.94 3.69
CA ASN A 324 4.89 -29.14 4.62
C ASN A 324 4.47 -27.65 4.65
N GLY A 325 3.51 -27.26 3.81
CA GLY A 325 3.18 -25.87 3.52
C GLY A 325 4.19 -25.21 2.59
N VAL A 326 3.81 -24.05 2.05
CA VAL A 326 4.69 -23.18 1.27
C VAL A 326 5.18 -22.06 2.15
N THR A 327 6.49 -22.00 2.35
CA THR A 327 7.16 -20.91 3.08
C THR A 327 7.73 -19.91 2.09
N PHE A 328 7.21 -18.69 2.16
CA PHE A 328 7.79 -17.53 1.51
C PHE A 328 8.86 -16.91 2.40
N SER A 329 9.99 -16.47 1.86
CA SER A 329 11.02 -15.75 2.61
C SER A 329 11.75 -14.71 1.75
N TRP A 330 12.27 -13.67 2.40
CA TRP A 330 12.88 -12.51 1.75
C TRP A 330 13.91 -11.83 2.64
N GLU A 331 14.70 -10.93 2.06
CA GLU A 331 15.64 -10.09 2.80
C GLU A 331 14.95 -8.87 3.43
N LYS A 332 15.47 -8.41 4.58
CA LYS A 332 14.93 -7.24 5.26
C LYS A 332 15.12 -5.99 4.40
N VAL A 333 14.00 -5.32 4.07
CA VAL A 333 14.00 -4.04 3.37
C VAL A 333 13.94 -2.90 4.41
N PRO A 334 14.97 -2.03 4.51
CA PRO A 334 15.01 -0.95 5.50
C PRO A 334 13.81 0.01 5.39
N GLY A 335 13.26 0.42 6.54
CA GLY A 335 12.12 1.36 6.62
C GLY A 335 10.76 0.76 6.22
N THR A 336 10.69 -0.55 5.94
CA THR A 336 9.42 -1.24 5.72
C THR A 336 8.57 -1.21 6.98
N TYR A 337 7.30 -0.84 6.86
CA TYR A 337 6.32 -1.01 7.94
C TYR A 337 5.34 -2.16 7.69
N LYS A 338 5.24 -2.66 6.46
CA LYS A 338 4.41 -3.82 6.12
C LYS A 338 4.91 -4.48 4.84
N TYR A 339 4.92 -5.81 4.83
CA TYR A 339 5.13 -6.59 3.61
C TYR A 339 3.79 -7.13 3.09
N ILE A 340 3.66 -7.23 1.77
CA ILE A 340 2.52 -7.88 1.13
C ILE A 340 3.06 -8.95 0.18
N ILE A 341 2.65 -10.20 0.39
CA ILE A 341 2.86 -11.28 -0.58
C ILE A 341 1.62 -11.40 -1.43
N GLU A 342 1.82 -11.44 -2.74
CA GLU A 342 0.76 -11.75 -3.70
C GLU A 342 1.12 -13.01 -4.46
N VAL A 343 0.15 -13.92 -4.59
CA VAL A 343 0.29 -15.19 -5.31
C VAL A 343 -0.79 -15.27 -6.39
N SER A 344 -0.37 -15.62 -7.60
CA SER A 344 -1.19 -15.73 -8.80
C SER A 344 -0.97 -17.06 -9.51
N PRO A 345 -1.98 -17.65 -10.15
CA PRO A 345 -1.77 -18.73 -11.11
C PRO A 345 -1.33 -18.23 -12.50
N MET A 346 -1.26 -16.91 -12.71
CA MET A 346 -0.93 -16.31 -14.01
C MET A 346 0.43 -15.60 -13.96
N PRO A 347 1.28 -15.75 -15.00
CA PRO A 347 2.61 -15.13 -15.03
C PRO A 347 2.57 -13.60 -15.02
N ASN A 348 1.52 -13.01 -15.61
CA ASN A 348 1.32 -11.56 -15.64
C ASN A 348 0.73 -11.00 -14.33
N MET A 349 0.47 -11.85 -13.32
CA MET A 349 -0.15 -11.46 -12.05
C MET A 349 -1.51 -10.76 -12.21
N ALA A 350 -2.22 -10.99 -13.32
CA ALA A 350 -3.52 -10.34 -13.59
C ALA A 350 -4.64 -10.83 -12.65
N LEU A 351 -4.48 -12.01 -12.06
CA LEU A 351 -5.39 -12.57 -11.06
C LEU A 351 -4.63 -12.93 -9.79
N ILE A 352 -4.82 -12.18 -8.71
CA ILE A 352 -4.24 -12.53 -7.41
C ILE A 352 -5.21 -13.47 -6.67
N THR A 353 -4.80 -14.72 -6.42
CA THR A 353 -5.61 -15.71 -5.71
C THR A 353 -5.33 -15.78 -4.22
N SER A 354 -4.16 -15.29 -3.79
CA SER A 354 -3.82 -15.21 -2.37
C SER A 354 -3.02 -13.96 -2.09
N ARG A 355 -3.35 -13.29 -0.98
CA ARG A 355 -2.71 -12.06 -0.53
C ARG A 355 -2.48 -12.16 0.96
N TYR A 356 -1.24 -11.91 1.39
CA TYR A 356 -0.85 -12.01 2.81
C TYR A 356 -0.18 -10.73 3.25
N GLU A 357 -0.71 -10.10 4.31
CA GLU A 357 -0.10 -8.93 4.95
C GLU A 357 0.76 -9.38 6.12
N ILE A 358 2.01 -8.95 6.15
CA ILE A 358 3.01 -9.46 7.07
C ILE A 358 3.67 -8.31 7.82
N SER A 359 3.89 -8.52 9.12
CA SER A 359 4.60 -7.60 10.02
C SER A 359 6.00 -7.29 9.50
N PRO A 360 6.51 -6.06 9.67
CA PRO A 360 7.84 -5.66 9.19
C PRO A 360 9.00 -6.42 9.87
N ASP A 361 8.75 -7.02 11.04
CA ASP A 361 9.73 -7.81 11.79
C ASP A 361 9.81 -9.27 11.32
N SER A 362 8.86 -9.71 10.50
CA SER A 362 8.86 -11.05 9.91
C SER A 362 9.55 -11.06 8.55
N LEU A 363 10.42 -12.03 8.33
CA LEU A 363 11.15 -12.25 7.07
C LEU A 363 10.73 -13.55 6.36
N SER A 364 9.71 -14.21 6.89
CA SER A 364 9.11 -15.41 6.32
C SER A 364 7.63 -15.51 6.64
N TYR A 365 6.87 -16.17 5.77
CA TYR A 365 5.45 -16.47 5.97
C TYR A 365 5.12 -17.85 5.39
N MET A 366 4.46 -18.71 6.16
CA MET A 366 4.07 -20.06 5.74
C MET A 366 2.56 -20.16 5.54
N THR A 367 2.14 -20.79 4.44
CA THR A 367 0.72 -21.07 4.14
C THR A 367 0.53 -22.50 3.66
N LYS A 368 -0.62 -23.09 4.03
CA LYS A 368 -1.08 -24.39 3.52
C LYS A 368 -2.32 -24.26 2.63
N GLN A 369 -2.74 -23.03 2.32
CA GLN A 369 -4.00 -22.74 1.63
C GLN A 369 -3.89 -22.83 0.10
N LEU A 370 -2.71 -23.11 -0.45
CA LEU A 370 -2.51 -23.28 -1.89
C LEU A 370 -2.99 -24.66 -2.35
N ILE A 371 -3.26 -24.81 -3.64
CA ILE A 371 -3.76 -26.06 -4.23
C ILE A 371 -2.57 -26.84 -4.78
N THR A 372 -2.57 -28.16 -4.59
CA THR A 372 -1.49 -29.02 -5.10
C THR A 372 -1.57 -29.25 -6.61
N GLY A 373 -0.42 -29.59 -7.23
CA GLY A 373 -0.34 -29.90 -8.66
C GLY A 373 -0.44 -28.67 -9.54
N ARG A 374 -0.18 -27.48 -8.98
CA ARG A 374 -0.40 -26.20 -9.66
C ARG A 374 0.87 -25.36 -9.68
N LYS A 375 1.11 -24.69 -10.81
CA LYS A 375 2.13 -23.66 -10.93
C LYS A 375 1.57 -22.32 -10.43
N TYR A 376 2.36 -21.64 -9.61
CA TYR A 376 2.08 -20.31 -9.08
C TYR A 376 3.21 -19.35 -9.42
N PHE A 377 2.86 -18.08 -9.46
CA PHE A 377 3.72 -16.92 -9.59
C PHE A 377 3.49 -16.05 -8.36
N TRP A 378 4.55 -15.52 -7.78
CA TRP A 378 4.43 -14.72 -6.59
C TRP A 378 5.41 -13.55 -6.61
N ARG A 379 5.07 -12.51 -5.85
CA ARG A 379 5.92 -11.35 -5.64
C ARG A 379 5.74 -10.82 -4.23
N LEU A 380 6.74 -10.06 -3.79
CA LEU A 380 6.73 -9.35 -2.53
C LEU A 380 6.66 -7.85 -2.82
N LYS A 381 5.74 -7.16 -2.14
CA LYS A 381 5.69 -5.70 -2.07
C LYS A 381 6.16 -5.26 -0.69
N SER A 382 7.04 -4.26 -0.64
CA SER A 382 7.39 -3.57 0.60
C SER A 382 6.66 -2.23 0.64
N LEU A 383 5.96 -1.97 1.75
CA LEU A 383 5.36 -0.68 2.05
C LEU A 383 6.24 0.06 3.05
N ASN A 384 6.67 1.26 2.70
CA ASN A 384 7.67 2.01 3.44
C ASN A 384 7.13 3.37 3.92
N LEU A 385 7.46 3.76 5.15
CA LEU A 385 7.00 5.02 5.75
C LEU A 385 7.61 6.28 5.12
N TYR A 386 8.66 6.15 4.32
CA TYR A 386 9.39 7.24 3.69
C TYR A 386 9.46 7.11 2.15
N SER A 387 9.00 5.98 1.60
CA SER A 387 8.93 5.72 0.15
C SER A 387 7.63 5.01 -0.21
N PHE A 388 6.69 5.77 -0.78
CA PHE A 388 5.29 5.34 -0.92
C PHE A 388 5.00 4.55 -2.17
N CYS A 389 5.76 4.78 -3.23
CA CYS A 389 5.60 4.03 -4.46
C CYS A 389 6.12 2.61 -4.18
N SER A 390 5.19 1.67 -3.97
CA SER A 390 5.52 0.32 -3.50
C SER A 390 6.60 -0.31 -4.38
N THR A 391 7.71 -0.71 -3.76
CA THR A 391 8.74 -1.47 -4.48
C THR A 391 8.30 -2.92 -4.53
N VAL A 392 8.38 -3.50 -5.71
CA VAL A 392 7.89 -4.85 -5.99
C VAL A 392 9.09 -5.71 -6.37
N SER A 393 9.20 -6.89 -5.76
CA SER A 393 10.24 -7.84 -6.13
C SER A 393 10.08 -8.29 -7.59
N LYS A 394 11.11 -8.97 -8.12
CA LYS A 394 10.90 -9.80 -9.30
C LYS A 394 9.80 -10.83 -9.02
N ILE A 395 9.02 -11.16 -10.04
CA ILE A 395 8.05 -12.24 -9.96
C ILE A 395 8.83 -13.56 -9.98
N CYS A 396 8.58 -14.41 -8.99
CA CYS A 396 9.14 -15.75 -8.91
C CYS A 396 8.05 -16.80 -9.16
N SER A 397 8.39 -17.90 -9.82
CA SER A 397 7.47 -19.01 -10.08
C SER A 397 7.84 -20.28 -9.31
N PHE A 398 6.86 -21.09 -8.91
CA PHE A 398 7.06 -22.40 -8.29
C PHE A 398 5.86 -23.31 -8.56
N SER A 399 6.03 -24.61 -8.41
CA SER A 399 4.96 -25.60 -8.55
C SER A 399 4.72 -26.34 -7.24
N THR A 400 3.46 -26.45 -6.84
CA THR A 400 3.08 -27.27 -5.70
C THR A 400 3.01 -28.73 -6.12
N VAL A 401 3.61 -29.61 -5.34
CA VAL A 401 3.54 -31.07 -5.53
C VAL A 401 2.95 -31.72 -4.29
N LEU A 402 2.20 -32.81 -4.48
CA LEU A 402 1.78 -33.65 -3.38
C LEU A 402 3.02 -34.40 -2.96
N ALA A 403 3.22 -34.59 -1.66
CA ALA A 403 4.19 -35.55 -1.20
C ALA A 403 3.89 -36.89 -1.89
N THR A 404 4.73 -37.32 -2.83
CA THR A 404 5.05 -38.74 -2.85
C THR A 404 5.68 -39.03 -1.50
N PRO A 405 5.28 -40.07 -0.75
CA PRO A 405 5.93 -40.41 0.50
C PRO A 405 7.43 -40.50 0.27
N SER A 406 8.13 -39.43 0.64
CA SER A 406 9.57 -39.36 0.67
C SER A 406 9.92 -39.71 2.09
N VAL A 407 10.32 -40.96 2.30
CA VAL A 407 10.96 -41.37 3.55
C VAL A 407 12.24 -40.56 3.65
N ASP A 408 12.18 -39.51 4.46
CA ASP A 408 13.32 -38.68 4.77
C ASP A 408 14.23 -39.49 5.69
N LEU A 409 15.27 -40.10 5.14
CA LEU A 409 16.41 -40.60 5.91
C LEU A 409 17.30 -39.40 6.29
N SER A 410 16.73 -38.46 7.03
CA SER A 410 17.44 -37.39 7.74
C SER A 410 17.84 -37.93 9.12
N THR A 411 19.10 -38.37 9.21
CA THR A 411 20.08 -38.16 10.29
C THR A 411 19.66 -37.87 11.75
N SER A 412 18.51 -38.31 12.27
CA SER A 412 18.24 -38.12 13.70
C SER A 412 17.41 -39.17 14.42
N ASN A 413 17.07 -40.34 13.86
CA ASN A 413 16.58 -41.48 14.66
C ASN A 413 16.70 -42.88 14.02
N ASN A 414 17.37 -43.03 12.87
CA ASN A 414 17.69 -44.36 12.32
C ASN A 414 19.11 -44.74 12.74
N SER A 415 19.27 -45.13 14.01
CA SER A 415 20.53 -45.68 14.49
C SER A 415 20.75 -47.04 13.82
N ILE A 416 21.55 -47.05 12.75
CA ILE A 416 22.18 -48.28 12.27
C ILE A 416 23.24 -48.61 13.33
N ILE A 417 22.82 -49.31 14.38
CA ILE A 417 23.76 -49.87 15.35
C ILE A 417 24.37 -51.08 14.65
N ILE A 418 25.62 -50.92 14.26
CA ILE A 418 26.48 -51.98 13.76
C ILE A 418 27.26 -52.47 14.98
N ASN A 419 27.23 -53.76 15.29
CA ASN A 419 28.30 -54.33 16.11
C ASN A 419 29.58 -54.15 15.31
N ASN A 420 30.44 -53.22 15.68
CA ASN A 420 31.67 -52.93 14.96
C ASN A 420 32.71 -52.46 15.98
N PRO A 421 33.86 -53.16 16.12
CA PRO A 421 34.34 -54.30 15.32
C PRO A 421 33.60 -55.64 15.59
N ILE A 422 33.70 -56.60 14.66
CA ILE A 422 32.99 -57.91 14.66
C ILE A 422 34.02 -59.04 14.69
N SER A 423 33.88 -60.05 15.56
CA SER A 423 34.69 -61.28 15.46
C SER A 423 34.09 -62.26 14.43
N ILE A 424 34.91 -63.09 13.78
CA ILE A 424 34.46 -64.10 12.78
C ILE A 424 33.34 -65.01 13.32
N SER A 425 33.28 -65.25 14.64
CA SER A 425 32.23 -66.06 15.28
C SER A 425 30.89 -65.35 15.47
N GLU A 426 30.83 -64.03 15.25
CA GLU A 426 29.63 -63.21 15.39
C GLU A 426 29.07 -62.79 14.02
N GLY A 427 27.76 -62.60 13.91
CA GLY A 427 27.14 -62.04 12.70
C GLY A 427 27.12 -60.52 12.72
N LEU A 428 27.29 -59.88 11.57
CA LEU A 428 27.04 -58.45 11.37
C LEU A 428 25.54 -58.18 11.58
N SER A 429 25.21 -57.44 12.63
CA SER A 429 23.84 -57.10 13.00
C SER A 429 23.50 -55.67 12.56
N LEU A 430 22.34 -55.51 11.93
CA LEU A 430 21.83 -54.25 11.41
C LEU A 430 20.42 -54.03 11.91
N ASN A 431 20.21 -52.95 12.67
CA ASN A 431 18.90 -52.58 13.18
C ASN A 431 18.35 -51.39 12.40
N PHE A 432 17.15 -51.57 11.84
CA PHE A 432 16.42 -50.52 11.12
C PHE A 432 15.15 -50.19 11.89
N SER A 433 14.81 -48.91 12.03
CA SER A 433 13.51 -48.45 12.54
C SER A 433 12.90 -47.51 11.50
N SER A 434 11.95 -48.00 10.71
CA SER A 434 11.34 -47.20 9.64
C SER A 434 10.06 -47.84 9.08
N GLU A 435 9.44 -47.15 8.12
CA GLU A 435 8.29 -47.64 7.35
C GLU A 435 8.71 -48.70 6.32
N LYS A 436 7.74 -49.30 5.61
CA LYS A 436 8.00 -50.40 4.66
C LYS A 436 8.72 -49.89 3.40
N PHE A 437 9.93 -50.36 3.10
CA PHE A 437 10.63 -50.05 1.85
C PHE A 437 11.59 -51.17 1.40
N PRO A 438 11.84 -51.31 0.08
CA PRO A 438 12.87 -52.22 -0.43
C PRO A 438 14.28 -51.63 -0.20
N LEU A 439 15.20 -52.45 0.28
CA LEU A 439 16.60 -52.08 0.49
C LEU A 439 17.54 -53.17 -0.02
N GLN A 440 18.72 -52.76 -0.42
CA GLN A 440 19.79 -53.64 -0.87
C GLN A 440 21.01 -53.42 0.01
N LEU A 441 21.50 -54.49 0.62
CA LEU A 441 22.74 -54.50 1.37
C LEU A 441 23.86 -54.99 0.46
N ILE A 442 24.98 -54.27 0.46
CA ILE A 442 26.18 -54.59 -0.31
C ILE A 442 27.37 -54.46 0.64
N LEU A 443 28.17 -55.52 0.78
CA LEU A 443 29.44 -55.45 1.49
C LEU A 443 30.59 -55.47 0.47
N LEU A 444 31.48 -54.48 0.58
CA LEU A 444 32.62 -54.28 -0.30
C LEU A 444 33.91 -54.54 0.48
N ASN A 445 34.88 -55.24 -0.12
CA ASN A 445 36.24 -55.30 0.43
C ASN A 445 37.02 -54.00 0.17
N ASN A 446 38.24 -53.89 0.69
CA ASN A 446 39.10 -52.71 0.50
C ASN A 446 39.48 -52.40 -0.96
N SER A 447 39.34 -53.36 -1.87
CA SER A 447 39.52 -53.14 -3.32
C SER A 447 38.23 -52.74 -4.04
N GLY A 448 37.13 -52.52 -3.30
CA GLY A 448 35.82 -52.16 -3.87
C GLY A 448 35.08 -53.33 -4.53
N GLN A 449 35.55 -54.57 -4.36
CA GLN A 449 34.86 -55.75 -4.87
C GLN A 449 33.69 -56.11 -3.95
N ILE A 450 32.54 -56.42 -4.55
CA ILE A 450 31.35 -56.89 -3.85
C ILE A 450 31.61 -58.32 -3.36
N ILE A 451 31.64 -58.50 -2.04
CA ILE A 451 31.79 -59.81 -1.39
C ILE A 451 30.47 -60.35 -0.86
N PHE A 452 29.47 -59.49 -0.68
CA PHE A 452 28.12 -59.87 -0.30
C PHE A 452 27.11 -58.88 -0.87
N GLN A 453 25.98 -59.39 -1.37
CA GLN A 453 24.86 -58.57 -1.84
C GLN A 453 23.54 -59.29 -1.59
N LYS A 454 22.57 -58.58 -1.00
CA LYS A 454 21.24 -59.14 -0.78
C LYS A 454 20.16 -58.05 -0.73
N ASN A 455 19.00 -58.36 -1.33
CA ASN A 455 17.83 -57.50 -1.30
C ASN A 455 16.92 -57.90 -0.13
N TYR A 456 16.37 -56.90 0.56
CA TYR A 456 15.45 -57.04 1.67
C TYR A 456 14.25 -56.12 1.46
N THR A 457 13.14 -56.46 2.09
CA THR A 457 12.00 -55.55 2.26
C THR A 457 11.85 -55.28 3.73
N GLN A 458 12.11 -54.05 4.15
CA GLN A 458 11.82 -53.58 5.50
C GLN A 458 10.30 -53.54 5.68
N TYR A 459 9.80 -53.92 6.84
CA TYR A 459 8.41 -53.72 7.25
C TYR A 459 8.34 -52.67 8.37
N VAL A 460 7.14 -52.15 8.63
CA VAL A 460 6.91 -51.13 9.65
C VAL A 460 7.34 -51.67 11.03
N GLY A 461 8.23 -50.93 11.71
CA GLY A 461 8.76 -51.29 13.03
C GLY A 461 10.27 -51.52 13.05
N GLN A 462 10.77 -52.13 14.12
CA GLN A 462 12.17 -52.54 14.22
C GLN A 462 12.42 -53.83 13.43
N THR A 463 13.48 -53.86 12.63
CA THR A 463 13.96 -55.09 11.99
C THR A 463 15.44 -55.26 12.28
N ASN A 464 15.78 -56.46 12.78
CA ASN A 464 17.15 -56.88 13.03
C ASN A 464 17.55 -57.83 11.90
N LEU A 465 18.49 -57.42 11.07
CA LEU A 465 19.11 -58.28 10.06
C LEU A 465 20.46 -58.76 10.57
N SER A 466 20.74 -60.05 10.45
CA SER A 466 22.06 -60.62 10.72
C SER A 466 22.66 -61.19 9.45
N ILE A 467 23.90 -60.81 9.16
CA ILE A 467 24.72 -61.34 8.06
C ILE A 467 25.84 -62.16 8.69
N SER A 468 25.91 -63.45 8.37
CA SER A 468 27.05 -64.27 8.79
C SER A 468 28.32 -63.78 8.08
N VAL A 469 29.36 -63.47 8.85
CA VAL A 469 30.67 -63.01 8.34
C VAL A 469 31.76 -64.05 8.46
N SER A 470 31.43 -65.28 8.86
CA SER A 470 32.41 -66.36 9.12
C SER A 470 33.22 -66.78 7.88
N ALA A 471 32.70 -66.50 6.68
CA ALA A 471 33.35 -66.79 5.41
C ALA A 471 34.24 -65.63 4.89
N PHE A 472 34.28 -64.49 5.59
CA PHE A 472 35.04 -63.32 5.15
C PHE A 472 36.38 -63.22 5.90
N PRO A 473 37.50 -62.96 5.21
CA PRO A 473 38.80 -62.74 5.88
C PRO A 473 38.75 -61.57 6.87
N PRO A 474 39.55 -61.58 7.95
CA PRO A 474 39.74 -60.39 8.78
C PRO A 474 40.20 -59.19 7.95
N GLY A 475 39.63 -58.01 8.22
CA GLY A 475 39.94 -56.80 7.47
C GLY A 475 38.89 -55.71 7.59
N GLN A 476 39.13 -54.61 6.90
CA GLN A 476 38.18 -53.51 6.77
C GLN A 476 37.29 -53.73 5.55
N TYR A 477 36.03 -53.38 5.69
CA TYR A 477 34.97 -53.53 4.70
C TYR A 477 34.11 -52.28 4.67
N THR A 478 33.43 -52.04 3.55
CA THR A 478 32.42 -50.99 3.42
C THR A 478 31.05 -51.61 3.23
N LEU A 479 30.16 -51.44 4.20
CA LEU A 479 28.76 -51.80 4.09
C LEU A 479 27.99 -50.65 3.44
N SER A 480 27.49 -50.87 2.24
CA SER A 480 26.58 -49.95 1.54
C SER A 480 25.14 -50.43 1.62
N VAL A 481 24.29 -49.61 2.23
CA VAL A 481 22.83 -49.77 2.29
C VAL A 481 22.22 -48.90 1.20
N ARG A 482 21.65 -49.52 0.16
CA ARG A 482 21.03 -48.84 -0.97
C ARG A 482 19.51 -48.94 -0.89
N SER A 483 18.83 -47.82 -1.05
CA SER A 483 17.42 -47.75 -1.39
C SER A 483 17.27 -47.21 -2.82
N ALA A 484 16.04 -47.16 -3.33
CA ALA A 484 15.75 -46.61 -4.66
C ALA A 484 16.20 -45.15 -4.84
N GLN A 485 16.47 -44.42 -3.75
CA GLN A 485 16.71 -42.97 -3.75
C GLN A 485 18.05 -42.57 -3.12
N LYS A 486 18.68 -43.43 -2.30
CA LYS A 486 19.90 -43.07 -1.54
C LYS A 486 20.79 -44.28 -1.27
N THR A 487 22.09 -44.04 -1.19
CA THR A 487 23.07 -45.02 -0.68
C THR A 487 23.71 -44.46 0.59
N GLN A 488 23.74 -45.23 1.67
CA GLN A 488 24.53 -44.94 2.87
C GLN A 488 25.65 -45.98 3.01
N SER A 489 26.86 -45.54 3.33
CA SER A 489 28.02 -46.42 3.46
C SER A 489 28.62 -46.30 4.86
N HIS A 490 28.94 -47.44 5.48
CA HIS A 490 29.58 -47.53 6.80
C HIS A 490 30.83 -48.39 6.71
N SER A 491 31.88 -47.99 7.42
CA SER A 491 33.08 -48.81 7.59
C SER A 491 32.82 -49.90 8.63
N VAL A 492 33.17 -51.14 8.31
CA VAL A 492 33.02 -52.33 9.18
C VAL A 492 34.38 -53.00 9.28
N VAL A 493 34.77 -53.42 10.48
CA VAL A 493 36.04 -54.12 10.74
C VAL A 493 35.72 -55.53 11.23
N ILE A 494 36.18 -56.53 10.49
CA ILE A 494 36.12 -57.94 10.88
C ILE A 494 37.47 -58.31 11.51
N MET A 495 37.44 -58.72 12.76
CA MET A 495 38.58 -59.23 13.53
C MET A 495 38.54 -60.75 13.54
N PRO A 496 39.69 -61.42 13.76
CA PRO A 496 39.78 -62.88 13.87
C PRO A 496 38.75 -63.53 14.81
#